data_AF-A0A1G0DTF7-F1
#
_entry.id   AF-A0A1G0DTF7-F1
#
_cell.length_a   1.000
_cell.length_b   1.000
_cell.length_c   1.000
_cell.angle_alpha   90.00
_cell.angle_beta   90.00
_cell.angle_gamma   90.00
#
_symmetry.space_group_name_H-M   'P 1'
#
loop_
_entity.id
_entity.type
_entity.pdbx_description
1 polymer ?
#
loop_
_entity_poly.entity_id
_entity_poly.type
_entity_poly.pdbx_seq_one_letter_code
_entity_poly.pdbx_strand_id
1 'polypeptide(L)'
;MFMLYDTTSYSLLKTLEHNPGLSRRNLAKRLGVSLGKINFCLNALIEKGCLKVNNFRNSGNKLAYAYLLTPQGIEQKARMTVEFLQIKMHEYERLRAEIEELKLEAEQNGVLENSHD
;
A
#
# COMPACT_ATOMS: atom_id res chain seq x y z
N MET A 1 8.63 18.68 9.66
CA MET A 1 7.20 18.67 10.04
C MET A 1 6.35 18.96 8.79
N PHE A 2 6.01 17.93 8.03
CA PHE A 2 4.69 17.71 7.42
C PHE A 2 4.67 16.21 7.16
N MET A 3 3.70 15.54 7.78
CA MET A 3 3.67 14.10 7.95
C MET A 3 4.04 13.34 6.68
N LEU A 4 5.03 12.43 6.79
CA LEU A 4 5.26 11.36 5.83
C LEU A 4 3.91 10.91 5.30
N TYR A 5 3.69 11.06 3.99
CA TYR A 5 2.56 10.42 3.36
C TYR A 5 2.68 8.93 3.68
N ASP A 6 1.81 8.48 4.56
CA ASP A 6 1.76 7.09 5.00
C ASP A 6 1.70 6.20 3.76
N THR A 7 2.64 5.26 3.63
CA THR A 7 2.70 4.28 2.54
C THR A 7 1.36 3.55 2.38
N THR A 8 0.59 3.43 3.48
CA THR A 8 -0.78 2.92 3.50
C THR A 8 -1.72 3.78 2.67
N SER A 9 -1.60 5.11 2.72
CA SER A 9 -2.46 6.04 1.98
C SER A 9 -2.23 5.92 0.46
N TYR A 10 -0.97 5.85 0.02
CA TYR A 10 -0.67 5.60 -1.40
C TYR A 10 -1.24 4.25 -1.83
N SER A 11 -0.98 3.21 -1.03
CA SER A 11 -1.43 1.85 -1.31
C SER A 11 -2.96 1.75 -1.34
N LEU A 12 -3.67 2.52 -0.52
CA LEU A 12 -5.12 2.64 -0.54
C LEU A 12 -5.61 3.27 -1.85
N LEU A 13 -5.08 4.44 -2.23
CA LEU A 13 -5.47 5.11 -3.48
C LEU A 13 -5.21 4.21 -4.70
N LYS A 14 -4.03 3.57 -4.75
CA LYS A 14 -3.68 2.62 -5.82
C LYS A 14 -4.61 1.40 -5.85
N THR A 15 -4.98 0.86 -4.69
CA THR A 15 -5.86 -0.30 -4.59
C THR A 15 -7.29 0.04 -5.00
N LEU A 16 -7.81 1.18 -4.54
CA LEU A 16 -9.19 1.61 -4.75
C LEU A 16 -9.45 2.11 -6.16
N GLU A 17 -8.43 2.63 -6.85
CA GLU A 17 -8.52 2.93 -8.28
C GLU A 17 -8.95 1.71 -9.10
N HIS A 18 -8.43 0.53 -8.78
CA HIS A 18 -8.73 -0.71 -9.49
C HIS A 18 -9.91 -1.47 -8.87
N ASN A 19 -10.15 -1.31 -7.57
CA ASN A 19 -11.13 -2.09 -6.81
C ASN A 19 -11.91 -1.21 -5.81
N PRO A 20 -12.79 -0.32 -6.30
CA PRO A 20 -13.45 0.67 -5.45
C PRO A 20 -14.39 0.05 -4.40
N GLY A 21 -14.91 -1.15 -4.65
CA GLY A 21 -15.87 -1.85 -3.78
C GLY A 21 -15.26 -2.68 -2.65
N LEU A 22 -13.94 -2.61 -2.42
CA LEU A 22 -13.31 -3.41 -1.37
C LEU A 22 -13.77 -2.97 0.02
N SER A 23 -14.16 -3.96 0.83
CA SER A 23 -14.48 -3.70 2.24
C SER A 23 -13.23 -3.30 3.02
N ARG A 24 -13.42 -2.51 4.09
CA ARG A 24 -12.36 -2.11 5.03
C ARG A 24 -11.53 -3.29 5.55
N ARG A 25 -12.18 -4.43 5.84
CA ARG A 25 -11.49 -5.66 6.29
C ARG A 25 -10.62 -6.27 5.18
N ASN A 26 -11.11 -6.29 3.94
CA ASN A 26 -10.33 -6.78 2.81
C ASN A 26 -9.15 -5.86 2.50
N LEU A 27 -9.32 -4.55 2.60
CA LEU A 27 -8.22 -3.59 2.49
C LEU A 27 -7.16 -3.83 3.56
N ALA A 28 -7.56 -4.01 4.82
CA ALA A 28 -6.64 -4.31 5.92
C ALA A 28 -5.82 -5.58 5.65
N LYS A 29 -6.50 -6.67 5.28
CA LYS A 29 -5.86 -7.95 4.95
C LYS A 29 -4.90 -7.81 3.76
N ARG A 30 -5.32 -7.13 2.69
CA ARG A 30 -4.53 -6.97 1.47
C ARG A 30 -3.30 -6.11 1.68
N LEU A 31 -3.40 -5.08 2.51
CA LEU A 31 -2.30 -4.14 2.78
C LEU A 31 -1.44 -4.54 3.98
N GLY A 32 -1.79 -5.62 4.69
CA GLY A 32 -1.02 -6.09 5.85
C GLY A 32 -1.03 -5.13 7.04
N VAL A 33 -2.08 -4.30 7.18
CA VAL A 33 -2.21 -3.31 8.25
C VAL A 33 -3.47 -3.54 9.08
N SER A 34 -3.53 -2.93 10.27
CA SER A 34 -4.70 -3.05 11.14
C SER A 34 -5.96 -2.41 10.54
N LEU A 35 -7.13 -2.92 10.94
CA LEU A 35 -8.41 -2.33 10.53
C LEU A 35 -8.55 -0.87 10.99
N GLY A 36 -8.02 -0.54 12.17
CA GLY A 36 -7.98 0.83 12.69
C GLY A 36 -7.17 1.76 11.78
N LYS A 37 -6.01 1.30 11.29
CA LYS A 37 -5.17 2.05 10.35
C LYS A 37 -5.89 2.32 9.04
N ILE A 38 -6.57 1.33 8.48
CA ILE A 38 -7.41 1.50 7.28
C ILE A 38 -8.50 2.54 7.51
N ASN A 39 -9.25 2.43 8.62
CA ASN A 39 -10.32 3.37 8.93
C ASN A 39 -9.80 4.81 9.03
N PHE A 40 -8.67 4.99 9.74
CA PHE A 40 -8.02 6.29 9.86
C PHE A 40 -7.61 6.86 8.51
N CYS A 41 -6.89 6.09 7.69
CA CYS A 41 -6.41 6.55 6.39
C CYS A 41 -7.55 6.85 5.41
N LEU A 42 -8.59 6.00 5.38
CA LEU A 42 -9.77 6.25 4.53
C LEU A 42 -10.46 7.56 4.91
N ASN A 43 -10.72 7.78 6.20
CA ASN A 43 -11.36 9.00 6.66
C ASN A 43 -10.51 10.24 6.33
N ALA A 44 -9.19 10.17 6.57
CA ALA A 44 -8.28 11.26 6.23
C ALA A 44 -8.23 11.55 4.72
N LEU A 45 -8.27 10.52 3.87
CA LEU A 45 -8.32 10.69 2.41
C LEU A 45 -9.66 11.27 1.93
N ILE A 46 -10.76 10.94 2.60
CA ILE A 46 -12.09 11.51 2.32
C ILE A 46 -12.13 12.98 2.73
N GLU A 47 -11.66 13.30 3.95
CA GLU A 47 -11.60 14.67 4.47
C GLU A 47 -10.73 15.58 3.60
N LYS A 48 -9.62 15.05 3.08
CA LYS A 48 -8.75 15.74 2.12
C LYS A 48 -9.33 15.85 0.71
N GLY A 49 -10.52 15.31 0.44
CA GLY A 49 -11.16 15.33 -0.87
C GLY A 49 -10.55 14.37 -1.90
N CYS A 50 -9.64 13.48 -1.50
CA CYS A 50 -9.00 12.51 -2.40
C CYS A 50 -9.93 11.33 -2.74
N LEU A 51 -10.86 11.00 -1.85
CA LEU A 51 -11.83 9.93 -2.02
C LEU A 51 -13.26 10.44 -1.84
N LYS A 52 -14.17 9.93 -2.66
CA LYS A 52 -15.61 10.06 -2.48
C LYS A 52 -16.21 8.70 -2.15
N VAL A 53 -17.04 8.65 -1.11
CA VAL A 53 -17.81 7.45 -0.77
C VAL A 53 -19.12 7.47 -1.55
N ASN A 54 -19.41 6.37 -2.25
CA ASN A 54 -20.70 6.15 -2.86
C ASN A 54 -21.36 4.92 -2.23
N ASN A 55 -22.62 5.07 -1.83
CA ASN A 55 -23.40 4.02 -1.20
C ASN A 55 -24.35 3.43 -2.23
N PHE A 56 -24.01 2.28 -2.79
CA PHE A 56 -24.94 1.56 -3.65
C PHE A 56 -25.69 0.53 -2.82
N ARG A 57 -27.03 0.55 -2.91
CA ARG A 57 -27.87 -0.55 -2.41
C ARG A 57 -28.00 -1.57 -3.53
N ASN A 58 -27.42 -2.75 -3.37
CA ASN A 58 -27.72 -3.87 -4.27
C ASN A 58 -29.07 -4.51 -3.89
N SER A 59 -29.67 -5.21 -4.85
CA SER A 59 -30.98 -5.89 -4.75
C SER A 59 -31.11 -6.92 -3.62
N GLY A 60 -30.01 -7.25 -2.92
CA GLY A 60 -29.97 -8.12 -1.74
C GLY A 60 -29.82 -7.39 -0.39
N ASN A 61 -30.24 -6.13 -0.27
CA ASN A 61 -30.21 -5.33 0.97
C ASN A 61 -28.82 -5.08 1.60
N LYS A 62 -27.72 -5.38 0.90
CA LYS A 62 -26.36 -5.11 1.37
C LYS A 62 -25.89 -3.74 0.88
N LEU A 63 -25.56 -2.85 1.82
CA LEU A 63 -24.84 -1.60 1.53
C LEU A 63 -23.43 -1.95 1.05
N ALA A 64 -23.15 -1.70 -0.23
CA ALA A 64 -21.81 -1.76 -0.78
C ALA A 64 -21.25 -0.34 -0.81
N TYR A 65 -20.21 -0.10 0.00
CA TYR A 65 -19.43 1.12 -0.06
C TYR A 65 -18.48 1.03 -1.26
N ALA A 66 -18.58 1.98 -2.18
CA ALA A 66 -17.60 2.20 -3.23
C ALA A 66 -16.78 3.45 -2.91
N TYR A 67 -15.46 3.31 -2.80
CA TYR A 67 -14.54 4.42 -2.66
C TYR A 67 -14.00 4.79 -4.03
N LEU A 68 -14.37 5.97 -4.53
CA LEU A 68 -13.96 6.46 -5.84
C LEU A 68 -12.93 7.57 -5.67
N LEU A 69 -11.86 7.52 -6.46
CA LEU A 69 -10.90 8.62 -6.52
C LEU A 69 -11.56 9.83 -7.17
N THR A 70 -11.35 10.99 -6.58
CA THR A 70 -11.67 12.27 -7.21
C THR A 70 -10.53 12.68 -8.16
N PRO A 71 -10.72 13.69 -9.03
CA PRO A 71 -9.62 14.25 -9.80
C PRO A 71 -8.44 14.68 -8.92
N GLN A 72 -8.71 15.31 -7.78
CA GLN A 72 -7.70 15.65 -6.77
C GLN A 72 -7.02 14.40 -6.19
N GLY A 73 -7.77 13.33 -5.95
CA GLY A 73 -7.21 12.04 -5.51
C GLY A 73 -6.26 11.40 -6.52
N ILE A 74 -6.55 11.53 -7.81
CA ILE A 74 -5.68 11.05 -8.90
C ILE A 74 -4.38 11.84 -8.91
N GLU A 75 -4.45 13.17 -8.85
CA GLU A 75 -3.28 14.04 -8.79
C GLU A 75 -2.43 13.74 -7.54
N GLN A 76 -3.09 13.62 -6.38
CA GLN A 76 -2.41 13.35 -5.13
C GLN A 76 -1.74 11.97 -5.13
N LYS A 77 -2.39 10.94 -5.70
CA LYS A 77 -1.80 9.61 -5.90
C LYS A 77 -0.57 9.69 -6.81
N ALA A 78 -0.62 10.47 -7.88
CA ALA A 78 0.52 10.66 -8.78
C ALA A 78 1.73 11.24 -8.03
N ARG A 79 1.52 12.29 -7.23
CA ARG A 79 2.57 12.87 -6.36
C ARG A 79 3.14 11.86 -5.37
N MET A 80 2.27 11.13 -4.68
CA MET A 80 2.68 10.10 -3.70
C MET A 80 3.42 8.93 -4.33
N THR A 81 3.23 8.68 -5.64
CA THR A 81 3.97 7.64 -6.37
C THR A 81 5.47 7.87 -6.34
N VAL A 82 5.91 9.12 -6.49
CA VAL A 82 7.34 9.47 -6.51
C VAL A 82 7.98 9.22 -5.15
N GLU A 83 7.33 9.68 -4.08
CA GLU A 83 7.78 9.45 -2.70
C GLU A 83 7.80 7.95 -2.37
N PHE A 84 6.77 7.21 -2.78
CA PHE A 84 6.70 5.78 -2.56
C PHE A 84 7.79 5.01 -3.34
N LEU A 85 8.14 5.47 -4.55
CA LEU A 85 9.23 4.90 -5.32
C LEU A 85 10.57 5.04 -4.59
N GLN A 86 10.87 6.22 -4.05
CA GLN A 86 12.10 6.44 -3.27
C GLN A 86 12.18 5.52 -2.05
N ILE A 87 11.07 5.34 -1.33
CA ILE A 87 10.99 4.39 -0.22
C ILE A 87 11.31 2.96 -0.71
N LYS A 88 10.74 2.54 -1.85
CA LYS A 88 10.98 1.21 -2.40
C LYS A 88 12.41 1.00 -2.89
N MET A 89 13.05 2.03 -3.41
CA MET A 89 14.47 1.98 -3.77
C MET A 89 15.35 1.75 -2.54
N HIS A 90 15.10 2.48 -1.45
CA HIS A 90 15.85 2.27 -0.20
C HIS A 90 15.59 0.92 0.45
N GLU A 91 14.33 0.45 0.43
CA GLU A 91 14.00 -0.90 0.90
C GLU A 91 14.74 -1.97 0.07
N TYR A 92 14.81 -1.80 -1.25
CA TYR A 92 15.54 -2.69 -2.14
C TYR A 92 17.05 -2.69 -1.86
N GLU A 93 17.67 -1.51 -1.73
CA GLU A 93 19.10 -1.40 -1.41
C GLU A 93 19.43 -2.09 -0.08
N ARG A 94 18.60 -1.87 0.95
CA ARG A 94 18.76 -2.53 2.26
C ARG A 94 18.63 -4.04 2.14
N LEU A 95 17.58 -4.53 1.48
CA LEU A 95 17.36 -5.96 1.30
C LEU A 95 18.48 -6.61 0.49
N ARG A 96 18.99 -5.92 -0.53
CA ARG A 96 20.14 -6.38 -1.31
C ARG A 96 21.38 -6.54 -0.44
N ALA A 97 21.69 -5.56 0.41
CA ALA A 97 22.83 -5.65 1.32
C ALA A 97 22.69 -6.83 2.31
N GLU A 98 21.50 -7.00 2.89
CA GLU A 98 21.18 -8.12 3.79
C GLU A 98 21.32 -9.49 3.09
N ILE A 99 20.88 -9.61 1.84
CA ILE A 99 21.04 -10.84 1.05
C ILE A 99 22.53 -11.16 0.82
N GLU A 100 23.35 -10.16 0.49
CA GLU A 100 24.79 -10.40 0.29
C GLU A 100 25.49 -10.81 1.58
N GLU A 101 25.11 -10.24 2.72
CA GLU A 101 25.60 -10.67 4.04
C GLU A 101 25.20 -12.13 4.34
N LEU A 102 23.93 -12.49 4.12
CA LEU A 102 23.43 -13.85 4.33
C LEU A 102 24.09 -14.89 3.41
N LYS A 103 24.44 -14.51 2.18
CA LYS A 103 25.20 -15.40 1.27
C LYS A 103 26.60 -15.68 1.80
N LEU A 104 27.32 -14.64 2.24
CA LEU A 104 28.64 -14.80 2.82
C LEU A 104 28.60 -15.67 4.09
N GLU A 105 27.59 -15.47 4.95
CA GLU A 105 27.38 -16.32 6.13
C GLU A 105 27.09 -17.78 5.74
N ALA A 106 26.26 -18.01 4.74
CA ALA A 106 25.92 -19.36 4.29
C ALA A 106 27.10 -20.08 3.60
N GLU A 107 27.95 -19.37 2.86
CA GLU A 107 29.21 -19.87 2.29
C GLU A 107 30.20 -20.26 3.39
N GLN A 108 30.39 -19.40 4.40
CA GLN A 108 31.26 -19.68 5.55
C GLN A 108 30.79 -20.91 6.34
N ASN A 109 29.48 -21.10 6.45
CA ASN A 109 28.87 -22.24 7.13
C ASN A 109 28.79 -23.51 6.24
N GLY A 110 29.25 -23.45 4.98
CA GLY A 110 29.24 -24.59 4.06
C GLY A 110 27.84 -25.05 3.62
N VAL A 111 26.82 -24.18 3.75
CA VAL A 111 25.41 -24.50 3.46
C VAL A 111 25.05 -24.19 2.00
N LEU A 112 25.84 -23.37 1.31
CA LEU A 112 25.73 -23.12 -0.14
C LEU A 112 26.97 -23.67 -0.86
N GLU A 113 26.82 -24.77 -1.60
CA GLU A 113 27.80 -25.17 -2.60
C GLU A 113 27.70 -24.26 -3.81
N ASN A 114 28.84 -23.69 -4.22
CA ASN A 114 28.96 -22.79 -5.37
C ASN A 114 28.29 -23.39 -6.61
N SER A 115 27.09 -22.92 -6.94
CA SER A 115 26.50 -23.09 -8.26
C SER A 115 27.14 -22.07 -9.19
N HIS A 116 28.43 -22.25 -9.49
CA HIS A 116 29.08 -21.59 -10.62
C HIS A 116 28.74 -22.38 -11.87
N ASP A 117 27.81 -21.87 -12.67
CA ASP A 117 27.69 -22.10 -14.11
C ASP A 117 27.72 -20.74 -14.84
#